data_AF-A0A7H8M6H4-F1
#
_entry.id   AF-A0A7H8M6H4-F1
#
_cell.length_a   1.000
_cell.length_b   1.000
_cell.length_c   1.000
_cell.angle_alpha   90.00
_cell.angle_beta   90.00
_cell.angle_gamma   90.00
#
_symmetry.space_group_name_H-M   'P 1'
#
loop_
_entity.id
_entity.type
_entity.pdbx_description
1 polymer ?
#
loop_
_entity_poly.entity_id
_entity_poly.type
_entity_poly.pdbx_seq_one_letter_code
_entity_poly.pdbx_strand_id
1 'polypeptide(L)'
;MNDDVGRAAEVVEYLRQRLSAENLSATFEFPLYEHPCGVDVEFSAGGGSLLEISAAVREVKVLDVTDFALTVTELGDYVVMRARGMSCRDALKVLNEKPRRTRWWRRASS
;
A
#
# COMPACT_ATOMS: atom_id res chain seq x y z
N MET A 1 4.87 -4.12 20.65
CA MET A 1 6.03 -4.60 19.86
C MET A 1 5.59 -5.65 18.84
N ASN A 2 4.93 -6.74 19.27
CA ASN A 2 4.39 -7.75 18.34
C ASN A 2 3.28 -7.25 17.42
N ASP A 3 2.50 -6.25 17.82
CA ASP A 3 1.31 -5.85 17.05
C ASP A 3 1.66 -5.15 15.73
N ASP A 4 2.70 -4.30 15.71
CA ASP A 4 3.15 -3.65 14.46
C ASP A 4 3.72 -4.68 13.47
N VAL A 5 4.48 -5.66 13.97
CA VAL A 5 5.05 -6.75 13.16
C VAL A 5 3.94 -7.67 12.63
N GLY A 6 2.99 -8.04 13.49
CA GLY A 6 1.81 -8.81 13.10
C GLY A 6 1.00 -8.07 12.03
N ARG A 7 0.78 -6.77 12.22
CA ARG A 7 0.11 -5.92 11.25
C ARG A 7 0.87 -5.84 9.92
N ALA A 8 2.18 -5.69 9.96
CA ALA A 8 3.01 -5.65 8.77
C ALA A 8 2.96 -6.98 8.01
N ALA A 9 3.01 -8.12 8.71
CA ALA A 9 2.84 -9.44 8.10
C ALA A 9 1.46 -9.59 7.43
N GLU A 10 0.37 -9.16 8.07
CA GLU A 10 -0.97 -9.17 7.47
C GLU A 10 -1.05 -8.31 6.20
N VAL A 11 -0.44 -7.12 6.23
CA VAL A 11 -0.40 -6.23 5.07
C VAL A 11 0.40 -6.87 3.93
N VAL A 12 1.58 -7.43 4.22
CA VAL A 12 2.41 -8.10 3.21
C VAL A 12 1.69 -9.29 2.60
N GLU A 13 1.04 -10.13 3.40
CA GLU A 13 0.25 -11.25 2.89
C GLU A 13 -0.92 -10.79 2.01
N TYR A 14 -1.63 -9.74 2.42
CA TYR A 14 -2.66 -9.13 1.57
C TYR A 14 -2.09 -8.64 0.24
N LEU A 15 -0.94 -7.97 0.24
CA LEU A 15 -0.30 -7.48 -1.00
C LEU A 15 0.15 -8.62 -1.91
N ARG A 16 0.72 -9.70 -1.34
CA ARG A 16 1.07 -10.92 -2.08
C ARG A 16 -0.15 -11.53 -2.75
N GLN A 17 -1.25 -11.67 -2.03
CA GLN A 17 -2.52 -12.18 -2.59
C GLN A 17 -3.02 -11.28 -3.72
N ARG A 18 -3.03 -9.96 -3.52
CA ARG A 18 -3.49 -8.99 -4.51
C ARG A 18 -2.67 -9.01 -5.80
N LEU A 19 -1.35 -9.16 -5.69
CA LEU A 19 -0.43 -9.31 -6.82
C LEU A 19 -0.63 -10.65 -7.54
N SER A 20 -0.74 -11.75 -6.78
CA SER A 20 -0.91 -13.09 -7.33
C SER A 20 -2.20 -13.23 -8.15
N ALA A 21 -3.29 -12.56 -7.72
CA ALA A 21 -4.55 -12.51 -8.44
C ALA A 21 -4.43 -11.88 -9.84
N GLU A 22 -3.34 -11.14 -10.10
CA GLU A 22 -3.04 -10.54 -11.40
C GLU A 22 -1.82 -11.16 -12.10
N ASN A 23 -1.32 -12.31 -11.62
CA ASN A 23 -0.07 -12.94 -12.09
C ASN A 23 1.16 -12.01 -12.00
N LEU A 24 1.18 -11.15 -10.98
CA LEU A 24 2.29 -10.24 -10.68
C LEU A 24 3.04 -10.71 -9.44
N SER A 25 4.26 -10.20 -9.24
CA SER A 25 5.06 -10.46 -8.05
C SER A 25 5.89 -9.24 -7.65
N ALA A 26 6.25 -9.18 -6.37
CA ALA A 26 7.16 -8.22 -5.77
C ALA A 26 7.88 -8.90 -4.62
N THR A 27 9.13 -8.49 -4.35
CA THR A 27 9.88 -8.94 -3.18
C THR A 27 9.51 -8.04 -2.01
N PHE A 28 9.32 -8.63 -0.83
CA PHE A 28 9.02 -7.93 0.40
C PHE A 28 10.06 -8.31 1.44
N GLU A 29 10.82 -7.33 1.93
CA GLU A 29 11.85 -7.53 2.94
C GLU A 29 11.53 -6.73 4.20
N PHE A 30 11.77 -7.34 5.36
CA PHE A 30 11.61 -6.69 6.66
C PHE A 30 12.99 -6.26 7.14
N PRO A 31 13.39 -4.98 6.98
CA PRO A 31 14.64 -4.49 7.53
C PRO A 31 14.71 -4.77 9.04
N LEU A 32 15.89 -5.19 9.48
CA LEU A 32 16.14 -5.68 10.85
C LEU A 32 15.99 -4.63 11.96
N TYR A 33 15.65 -3.37 11.66
CA TYR A 33 15.70 -2.27 12.63
C TYR A 33 14.51 -1.31 12.63
N GLU A 34 14.01 -1.15 13.86
CA GLU A 34 13.36 -0.02 14.53
C GLU A 34 11.98 0.47 14.09
N HIS A 35 11.10 0.58 15.09
CA HIS A 35 9.76 1.13 14.98
C HIS A 35 9.78 2.53 14.37
N PRO A 36 8.81 2.85 13.50
CA PRO A 36 7.71 1.99 13.00
C PRO A 36 8.17 0.87 12.03
N CYS A 37 7.38 -0.21 11.91
CA CYS A 37 7.80 -1.40 11.17
C CYS A 37 7.94 -1.10 9.67
N GLY A 38 9.19 -1.01 9.21
CA GLY A 38 9.55 -0.86 7.81
C GLY A 38 9.35 -2.16 7.03
N VAL A 39 8.87 -2.05 5.79
CA VAL A 39 8.87 -3.12 4.79
C VAL A 39 9.36 -2.57 3.47
N ASP A 40 10.50 -3.06 3.00
CA ASP A 40 11.03 -2.75 1.67
C ASP A 40 10.28 -3.57 0.63
N VAL A 41 9.83 -2.91 -0.43
CA VAL A 41 9.15 -3.53 -1.56
C VAL A 41 9.97 -3.31 -2.81
N GLU A 42 10.37 -4.40 -3.47
CA GLU A 42 11.07 -4.35 -4.75
C GLU A 42 10.19 -4.92 -5.87
N PHE A 43 10.09 -4.17 -6.97
CA PHE A 43 9.27 -4.55 -8.12
C PHE A 43 10.13 -5.11 -9.24
N SER A 44 9.69 -6.21 -9.87
CA SER A 44 10.41 -6.81 -11.01
C SER A 44 10.56 -5.87 -12.22
N ALA A 45 9.64 -4.92 -12.37
CA ALA A 45 9.70 -3.89 -13.40
C ALA A 45 10.73 -2.77 -13.09
N GLY A 46 11.35 -2.80 -11.92
CA GLY A 46 12.34 -1.83 -11.45
C GLY A 46 11.82 -0.86 -10.40
N GLY A 47 12.74 -0.39 -9.57
CA GLY A 47 12.47 0.50 -8.44
C GLY A 47 11.92 -0.22 -7.22
N GLY A 48 11.67 0.56 -6.17
CA GLY A 48 11.11 0.06 -4.93
C GLY A 48 10.35 1.14 -4.17
N SER A 49 9.78 0.76 -3.04
CA SER A 49 9.12 1.64 -2.09
C SER A 49 9.33 1.10 -0.68
N LEU A 50 9.59 1.99 0.28
CA LEU A 50 9.61 1.61 1.68
C LEU A 50 8.23 1.86 2.28
N LEU A 51 7.66 0.87 2.95
CA LEU A 51 6.41 0.98 3.67
C LEU A 51 6.69 1.15 5.16
N GLU A 52 6.07 2.14 5.76
CA GLU A 52 6.05 2.32 7.21
C GLU A 52 4.66 1.91 7.73
N ILE A 53 4.65 0.84 8.53
CA ILE A 53 3.43 0.22 9.05
C ILE A 53 3.40 0.32 10.57
N SER A 54 2.27 0.79 11.10
CA SER A 54 1.98 0.75 12.54
C SER A 54 0.57 0.21 12.77
N ALA A 55 0.40 -0.61 13.80
CA ALA A 55 -0.90 -1.09 14.26
C ALA A 55 -1.77 0.05 14.84
N ALA A 56 -1.17 1.17 15.24
CA ALA A 56 -1.89 2.32 15.78
C ALA A 56 -2.63 3.14 14.70
N VAL A 57 -2.24 3.00 13.44
CA VAL A 57 -2.78 3.80 12.32
C VAL A 57 -3.35 2.86 11.27
N ARG A 58 -4.51 3.22 10.71
CA ARG A 58 -5.18 2.39 9.69
C ARG A 58 -4.48 2.46 8.32
N GLU A 59 -3.86 3.59 8.04
CA GLU A 59 -3.15 3.87 6.80
C GLU A 59 -1.69 3.42 6.91
N VAL A 60 -1.15 2.97 5.79
CA VAL A 60 0.25 2.62 5.62
C VAL A 60 0.93 3.81 4.96
N LYS A 61 2.02 4.27 5.56
CA LYS A 61 2.84 5.30 4.93
C LYS A 61 3.73 4.64 3.89
N VAL A 62 3.80 5.25 2.72
CA VAL A 62 4.69 4.90 1.64
C VAL A 62 5.75 5.98 1.58
N LEU A 63 6.95 5.61 2.00
CA LEU A 63 8.14 6.43 1.95
C LEU A 63 8.76 6.26 0.55
N ASP A 64 8.52 7.27 -0.27
CA ASP A 64 9.00 7.41 -1.65
C ASP A 64 9.28 8.91 -1.85
N VAL A 65 9.57 9.37 -3.07
CA VAL A 65 9.97 10.77 -3.35
C VAL A 65 9.02 11.84 -2.78
N THR A 66 7.75 11.51 -2.52
CA THR A 66 6.73 12.48 -2.08
C THR A 66 6.07 12.15 -0.75
N ASP A 67 6.46 11.08 -0.03
CA ASP A 67 5.90 10.63 1.25
C ASP A 67 4.37 10.77 1.41
N PHE A 68 3.64 9.66 1.30
CA PHE A 68 2.17 9.70 1.36
C PHE A 68 1.60 8.51 2.14
N ALA A 69 0.34 8.61 2.55
CA ALA A 69 -0.35 7.55 3.28
C ALA A 69 -1.49 6.97 2.44
N LEU A 70 -1.62 5.65 2.43
CA LEU A 70 -2.68 4.92 1.73
C LEU A 70 -3.40 3.98 2.69
N THR A 71 -4.70 3.80 2.50
CA THR A 71 -5.38 2.64 3.09
C THR A 71 -4.84 1.34 2.50
N VAL A 72 -4.98 0.21 3.19
CA VAL A 72 -4.52 -1.09 2.66
C VAL A 72 -5.11 -1.44 1.29
N THR A 73 -6.36 -1.05 1.03
CA THR A 73 -6.98 -1.27 -0.28
C THR A 73 -6.33 -0.41 -1.37
N GLU A 74 -6.13 0.88 -1.11
CA GLU A 74 -5.45 1.79 -2.03
C GLU A 74 -3.98 1.36 -2.24
N LEU A 75 -3.32 0.89 -1.18
CA LEU A 75 -1.97 0.33 -1.24
C LEU A 75 -1.92 -0.93 -2.13
N GLY A 76 -2.92 -1.79 -2.07
CA GLY A 76 -3.02 -2.95 -2.96
C GLY A 76 -3.09 -2.54 -4.43
N ASP A 77 -3.93 -1.56 -4.76
CA ASP A 77 -4.02 -1.02 -6.12
C ASP A 77 -2.72 -0.32 -6.55
N TYR A 78 -2.08 0.43 -5.64
CA TYR A 78 -0.79 1.07 -5.85
C TYR A 78 0.31 0.07 -6.23
N VAL A 79 0.49 -0.97 -5.40
CA VAL A 79 1.52 -2.01 -5.57
C VAL A 79 1.31 -2.77 -6.88
N VAL A 80 0.06 -3.05 -7.25
CA VAL A 80 -0.26 -3.64 -8.57
C VAL A 80 0.18 -2.73 -9.71
N MET A 81 -0.13 -1.44 -9.66
CA MET A 81 0.27 -0.50 -10.70
C MET A 81 1.79 -0.39 -10.80
N ARG A 82 2.49 -0.30 -9.68
CA ARG A 82 3.97 -0.30 -9.62
C ARG A 82 4.57 -1.59 -10.18
N ALA A 83 4.02 -2.74 -9.83
CA ALA A 83 4.47 -4.05 -10.35
C ALA A 83 4.27 -4.20 -11.86
N ARG A 84 3.30 -3.49 -12.45
CA ARG A 84 3.11 -3.37 -13.90
C ARG A 84 4.08 -2.40 -14.59
N GLY A 85 4.96 -1.74 -13.84
CA GLY A 85 5.94 -0.78 -14.35
C GLY A 85 5.44 0.67 -14.38
N MET A 86 4.30 0.97 -13.75
CA MET A 86 3.86 2.36 -13.62
C MET A 86 4.75 3.14 -12.65
N SER A 87 5.00 4.42 -12.95
CA SER A 87 5.77 5.29 -12.05
C SER A 87 4.98 5.59 -10.76
N CYS A 88 5.68 5.96 -9.68
CA CYS A 88 5.05 6.40 -8.44
C CYS A 88 4.04 7.53 -8.68
N ARG A 89 4.45 8.55 -9.44
CA ARG A 89 3.65 9.75 -9.74
C ARG A 89 2.38 9.40 -10.49
N ASP A 90 2.45 8.51 -11.48
CA ASP A 90 1.29 8.13 -12.28
C ASP A 90 0.33 7.24 -11.47
N ALA A 91 0.87 6.30 -10.69
CA ALA A 91 0.07 5.46 -9.81
C ALA A 91 -0.72 6.30 -8.78
N LEU A 92 -0.07 7.31 -8.18
CA LEU A 92 -0.72 8.26 -7.27
C LEU A 92 -1.79 9.10 -7.98
N LYS A 93 -1.51 9.58 -9.19
CA LYS A 93 -2.49 10.33 -9.97
C LYS A 93 -3.76 9.52 -10.21
N VAL A 94 -3.63 8.25 -10.59
CA VAL A 94 -4.77 7.34 -10.77
C VAL A 94 -5.55 7.14 -9.46
N LEU A 95 -4.87 6.99 -8.33
CA LEU A 95 -5.55 6.85 -7.03
C LEU A 95 -6.31 8.11 -6.63
N ASN A 96 -5.75 9.29 -6.90
CA ASN A 96 -6.38 10.58 -6.60
C ASN A 96 -7.55 10.90 -7.55
N GLU A 97 -7.50 10.43 -8.79
CA GLU A 97 -8.57 10.60 -9.78
C GLU A 97 -9.70 9.57 -9.62
N LYS A 98 -9.46 8.45 -8.92
CA LYS A 98 -10.54 7.53 -8.56
C LYS A 98 -11.55 8.28 -7.71
N PRO A 99 -12.86 8.29 -8.07
CA PRO A 99 -13.87 8.90 -7.23
C PRO A 99 -13.87 8.14 -5.90
N ARG A 100 -13.28 8.75 -4.86
CA ARG A 100 -13.45 8.32 -3.47
C ARG A 100 -14.95 8.26 -3.28
N ARG A 101 -15.53 7.05 -3.19
CA ARG A 101 -16.98 6.87 -3.06
C ARG A 101 -17.45 7.68 -1.85
N THR A 102 -17.83 8.92 -2.09
CA THR A 102 -18.46 9.80 -1.13
C THR A 102 -19.79 9.13 -0.86
N ARG A 103 -19.92 8.52 0.32
CA ARG A 103 -21.15 7.91 0.82
C ARG A 103 -22.16 9.03 1.13
N TRP A 104 -22.60 9.75 0.11
CA TRP A 104 -23.54 10.87 0.17
C TRP A 104 -24.86 10.50 -0.48
N TRP A 105 -25.43 9.35 -0.14
CA TRP A 105 -26.83 9.05 -0.43
C TRP A 105 -27.43 8.25 0.71
N ARG A 106 -27.85 8.97 1.76
CA ARG A 106 -29.05 8.62 2.55
C ARG A 106 -29.50 9.83 3.37
N ARG A 107 -30.15 10.77 2.70
CA ARG A 107 -31.33 11.44 3.26
C ARG A 107 -32.42 11.31 2.20
N ALA A 108 -33.08 10.15 2.23
CA ALA A 108 -34.40 10.04 1.64
C ALA A 108 -35.34 10.85 2.52
N SER A 109 -36.04 11.75 1.87
CA SER A 109 -37.07 12.64 2.35
C SER A 109 -38.10 11.91 3.23
N SER A 110 -38.47 12.52 4.35
CA SER A 110 -39.79 12.41 4.97
C SER A 110 -40.07 13.70 5.70
#